data_AF-A0A4S8IIV7-F1
#
_entry.id   AF-A0A4S8IIV7-F1
#
_cell.length_a   1.000
_cell.length_b   1.000
_cell.length_c   1.000
_cell.angle_alpha   90.00
_cell.angle_beta   90.00
_cell.angle_gamma   90.00
#
_symmetry.space_group_name_H-M   'P 1'
#
loop_
_entity.id
_entity.type
_entity.pdbx_description
1 polymer ?
#
loop_
_entity_poly.entity_id
_entity_poly.type
_entity_poly.pdbx_seq_one_letter_code
_entity_poly.pdbx_strand_id
1 'polypeptide(L)'
;MVVTVVFTDRVVYILKLVSSFSSQAKGLGYAMNTAEELQFVKDVAAATGVVLDPVYSGKAAYGMLRDMTANPTKWKKRKVLFVHTGGLFGLYDKVEQMTSLVGNWQKLEIDESIPRKDGTGKMF
;
A
#
# COMPACT_ATOMS: atom_id res chain seq x y z
N MET A 1 6.46 11.46 -11.05
CA MET A 1 5.49 10.34 -11.11
C MET A 1 6.29 9.06 -11.22
N VAL A 2 6.54 8.37 -10.10
CA VAL A 2 7.27 7.10 -10.08
C VAL A 2 6.21 6.01 -10.09
N VAL A 3 6.08 5.29 -11.21
CA VAL A 3 5.27 4.08 -11.29
C VAL A 3 6.23 2.93 -10.98
N THR A 4 6.21 2.44 -9.74
CA THR A 4 7.01 1.26 -9.39
C THR A 4 6.25 0.02 -9.86
N VAL A 5 6.78 -0.63 -10.90
CA VAL A 5 6.35 -1.95 -11.35
C VAL A 5 7.33 -2.96 -10.74
N VAL A 6 6.90 -3.72 -9.74
CA VAL A 6 7.69 -4.82 -9.18
C VAL A 6 7.40 -6.07 -10.00
N PHE A 7 8.44 -6.59 -10.66
CA PHE A 7 8.36 -7.79 -11.49
C PHE A 7 8.89 -8.99 -10.70
N THR A 8 8.05 -10.01 -10.51
CA THR A 8 8.49 -11.38 -10.23
C THR A 8 7.67 -12.31 -11.13
N ASP A 9 8.22 -13.49 -11.45
CA ASP A 9 7.90 -14.30 -12.64
C ASP A 9 6.50 -14.93 -12.74
N ARG A 10 5.48 -14.37 -12.07
CA ARG A 10 4.09 -14.86 -12.10
C ARG A 10 3.08 -13.71 -12.28
N VAL A 11 2.81 -13.40 -13.56
CA VAL A 11 1.60 -12.70 -14.11
C VAL A 11 1.53 -11.17 -13.79
N VAL A 12 1.10 -10.19 -14.60
CA VAL A 12 0.11 -10.03 -15.70
C VAL A 12 0.45 -8.81 -16.59
N TYR A 13 -0.03 -8.88 -17.83
CA TYR A 13 -0.04 -7.91 -18.92
C TYR A 13 -0.80 -6.58 -18.67
N ILE A 14 -0.36 -5.59 -19.45
CA ILE A 14 -0.78 -4.19 -19.62
C ILE A 14 -2.27 -3.99 -20.04
N LEU A 15 -2.85 -2.88 -19.55
CA LEU A 15 -4.09 -2.15 -19.90
C LEU A 15 -5.48 -2.77 -19.62
N LYS A 16 -6.18 -2.21 -18.59
CA LYS A 16 -7.52 -1.58 -18.70
C LYS A 16 -7.89 -0.86 -17.39
N LEU A 17 -8.26 0.42 -17.50
CA LEU A 17 -8.65 1.30 -16.39
C LEU A 17 -10.03 0.88 -15.82
N VAL A 18 -10.12 0.54 -14.53
CA VAL A 18 -11.41 0.43 -13.83
C VAL A 18 -11.74 1.80 -13.24
N SER A 19 -12.72 2.48 -13.83
CA SER A 19 -12.99 3.91 -13.60
C SER A 19 -14.09 4.20 -12.55
N SER A 20 -14.39 3.30 -11.62
CA SER A 20 -15.40 3.62 -10.58
C SER A 20 -15.22 2.80 -9.30
N PHE A 21 -14.49 3.37 -8.34
CA PHE A 21 -14.44 2.95 -6.94
C PHE A 21 -14.30 4.22 -6.10
N SER A 22 -15.39 4.85 -5.65
CA SER A 22 -15.25 6.25 -5.18
C SER A 22 -16.05 6.73 -3.95
N SER A 23 -16.61 5.86 -3.10
CA SER A 23 -17.11 6.36 -1.79
C SER A 23 -16.95 5.40 -0.62
N GLN A 24 -17.09 4.10 -0.83
CA GLN A 24 -17.18 3.12 0.27
C GLN A 24 -15.82 2.72 0.86
N ALA A 25 -14.71 2.95 0.14
CA ALA A 25 -13.37 2.53 0.55
C ALA A 25 -12.67 3.51 1.54
N LYS A 26 -13.37 4.56 2.01
CA LYS A 26 -12.75 5.58 2.89
C LYS A 26 -12.46 5.08 4.31
N GLY A 27 -13.10 4.01 4.75
CA GLY A 27 -12.99 3.50 6.12
C GLY A 27 -13.43 4.56 7.13
N LEU A 28 -12.64 4.74 8.20
CA LEU A 28 -12.90 5.71 9.27
C LEU A 28 -12.78 7.18 8.82
N GLY A 29 -12.22 7.45 7.65
CA GLY A 29 -11.98 8.80 7.15
C GLY A 29 -10.55 9.03 6.70
N TYR A 30 -10.20 10.28 6.42
CA TYR A 30 -8.87 10.63 5.92
C TYR A 30 -7.78 10.28 6.95
N ALA A 31 -6.73 9.60 6.50
CA ALA A 31 -5.57 9.18 7.31
C ALA A 31 -5.88 8.38 8.59
N MET A 32 -7.13 7.96 8.81
CA MET A 32 -7.53 7.10 9.93
C MET A 32 -7.72 5.68 9.43
N ASN A 33 -7.23 4.70 10.18
CA ASN A 33 -7.22 3.31 9.77
C ASN A 33 -7.87 2.40 10.81
N THR A 34 -8.55 1.36 10.34
CA THR A 34 -8.93 0.23 11.20
C THR A 34 -7.75 -0.75 11.33
N ALA A 35 -7.81 -1.63 12.34
CA ALA A 35 -6.81 -2.68 12.50
C ALA A 35 -6.77 -3.61 11.27
N GLU A 36 -7.92 -3.90 10.66
CA GLU A 36 -8.04 -4.75 9.48
C GLU A 36 -7.41 -4.11 8.24
N GLU A 37 -7.53 -2.79 8.08
CA GLU A 37 -6.89 -2.06 6.98
C GLU A 37 -5.36 -2.10 7.10
N LEU A 38 -4.82 -1.93 8.31
CA LEU A 38 -3.38 -2.01 8.56
C LEU A 38 -2.84 -3.44 8.40
N GLN A 39 -3.60 -4.43 8.90
CA GLN A 39 -3.28 -5.84 8.73
C GLN A 39 -3.28 -6.23 7.25
N PHE A 40 -4.27 -5.75 6.48
CA PHE A 40 -4.32 -5.95 5.04
C PHE A 40 -3.08 -5.41 4.31
N VAL A 41 -2.65 -4.17 4.61
CA VAL A 41 -1.46 -3.57 4.01
C VAL A 41 -0.21 -4.40 4.29
N LYS A 42 -0.05 -4.88 5.54
CA LYS A 42 1.02 -5.81 5.92
C LYS A 42 0.96 -7.10 5.10
N ASP A 43 -0.21 -7.71 4.98
CA ASP A 43 -0.37 -9.01 4.31
C ASP A 43 -0.07 -8.92 2.81
N VAL A 44 -0.49 -7.84 2.15
CA VAL A 44 -0.11 -7.59 0.75
C VAL A 44 1.40 -7.43 0.61
N ALA A 45 2.04 -6.65 1.48
CA ALA A 45 3.48 -6.46 1.45
C ALA A 45 4.23 -7.79 1.64
N ALA A 46 3.81 -8.60 2.61
CA ALA A 46 4.41 -9.91 2.89
C ALA A 46 4.20 -10.92 1.75
N ALA A 47 3.02 -10.92 1.12
CA ALA A 47 2.70 -11.89 0.06
C ALA A 47 3.27 -11.52 -1.31
N THR A 48 3.44 -10.23 -1.60
CA THR A 48 3.73 -9.75 -2.97
C THR A 48 5.02 -8.94 -3.09
N GLY A 49 5.58 -8.46 -1.96
CA GLY A 49 6.65 -7.47 -1.95
C GLY A 49 6.21 -6.06 -2.34
N VAL A 50 4.92 -5.84 -2.65
CA VAL A 50 4.36 -4.53 -2.97
C VAL A 50 3.87 -3.87 -1.70
N VAL A 51 4.49 -2.74 -1.35
CA VAL A 51 4.09 -1.96 -0.18
C VAL A 51 3.00 -0.96 -0.59
N LEU A 52 1.84 -1.06 0.04
CA LEU A 52 0.75 -0.11 -0.13
C LEU A 52 0.75 0.89 1.03
N ASP A 53 0.44 2.15 0.74
CA ASP A 53 0.27 3.13 1.79
C ASP A 53 -1.11 2.99 2.46
N PRO A 54 -1.21 3.18 3.78
CA PRO A 54 -2.47 2.98 4.49
C PRO A 54 -3.50 4.11 4.26
N VAL A 55 -3.11 5.24 3.65
CA VAL A 55 -4.00 6.40 3.48
C VAL A 55 -4.80 6.32 2.19
N TYR A 56 -4.18 5.87 1.10
CA TYR A 56 -4.75 5.86 -0.25
C TYR A 56 -4.74 4.47 -0.89
N SER A 57 -3.58 3.97 -1.29
CA SER A 57 -3.47 2.77 -2.12
C SER A 57 -3.88 1.50 -1.37
N GLY A 58 -3.60 1.42 -0.08
CA GLY A 58 -4.05 0.36 0.82
C GLY A 58 -5.57 0.32 0.92
N LYS A 59 -6.21 1.46 1.13
CA LYS A 59 -7.68 1.58 1.20
C LYS A 59 -8.37 1.23 -0.12
N ALA A 60 -7.81 1.71 -1.22
CA ALA A 60 -8.32 1.39 -2.55
C ALA A 60 -8.24 -0.10 -2.84
N ALA A 61 -7.08 -0.73 -2.59
CA ALA A 61 -6.90 -2.17 -2.79
C ALA A 61 -7.78 -3.00 -1.84
N TYR A 62 -7.89 -2.59 -0.58
CA TYR A 62 -8.73 -3.24 0.43
C TYR A 62 -10.20 -3.21 0.01
N GLY A 63 -10.72 -2.03 -0.38
CA GLY A 63 -12.09 -1.88 -0.87
C GLY A 63 -12.36 -2.71 -2.13
N MET A 64 -11.42 -2.72 -3.07
CA MET A 64 -11.51 -3.53 -4.29
C MET A 64 -11.61 -5.02 -3.96
N LEU A 65 -10.69 -5.55 -3.16
CA LEU A 65 -10.67 -6.98 -2.81
C LEU A 65 -11.88 -7.38 -1.97
N ARG A 66 -12.38 -6.51 -1.10
CA ARG A 66 -13.64 -6.76 -0.37
C ARG A 66 -14.85 -6.86 -1.30
N ASP A 67 -15.00 -5.97 -2.26
CA ASP A 67 -16.07 -6.07 -3.26
C ASP A 67 -15.93 -7.31 -4.13
N MET A 68 -14.70 -7.68 -4.49
CA MET A 68 -14.43 -8.90 -5.25
C MET A 68 -14.86 -10.16 -4.49
N THR A 69 -14.52 -10.22 -3.21
CA THR A 69 -14.93 -11.33 -2.33
C THR A 69 -16.43 -11.34 -2.07
N ALA A 70 -17.06 -10.18 -1.88
CA ALA A 70 -18.50 -10.08 -1.65
C ALA A 70 -19.35 -10.36 -2.90
N ASN A 71 -18.84 -10.02 -4.10
CA ASN A 71 -19.56 -10.10 -5.35
C ASN A 71 -18.84 -10.98 -6.41
N PRO A 72 -18.51 -12.24 -6.13
CA PRO A 72 -17.63 -13.04 -7.00
C PRO A 72 -18.15 -13.23 -8.43
N THR A 73 -19.48 -13.25 -8.62
CA THR A 73 -20.12 -13.34 -9.95
C THR A 73 -19.87 -12.09 -10.80
N LYS A 74 -19.87 -10.90 -10.20
CA LYS A 74 -19.58 -9.62 -10.87
C LYS A 74 -18.17 -9.61 -11.47
N TRP A 75 -17.22 -10.26 -10.80
CA TRP A 75 -15.79 -10.25 -11.14
C TRP A 75 -15.33 -11.47 -11.94
N LYS A 76 -16.19 -12.49 -12.09
CA LYS A 76 -15.89 -13.71 -12.85
C LYS A 76 -15.46 -13.39 -14.28
N LYS A 77 -14.36 -14.02 -14.73
CA LYS A 77 -13.74 -13.84 -16.06
C LYS A 77 -13.30 -12.40 -16.40
N ARG A 78 -13.19 -11.50 -15.42
CA ARG A 78 -12.61 -10.16 -15.64
C ARG A 78 -11.10 -10.19 -15.44
N LYS A 79 -10.38 -9.42 -16.24
CA LYS A 79 -8.99 -9.05 -15.98
C LYS A 79 -8.99 -7.72 -15.22
N VAL A 80 -8.32 -7.67 -14.08
CA VAL A 80 -8.30 -6.50 -13.19
C VAL A 80 -6.89 -5.95 -13.12
N LEU A 81 -6.76 -4.64 -13.32
CA LEU A 81 -5.50 -3.91 -13.16
C LEU A 81 -5.66 -2.94 -11.98
N PHE A 82 -4.83 -3.14 -10.95
CA PHE A 82 -4.70 -2.19 -9.85
C PHE A 82 -3.54 -1.25 -10.14
N VAL A 83 -3.79 0.06 -10.15
CA VAL A 83 -2.76 1.08 -10.37
C VAL A 83 -2.28 1.59 -9.02
N HIS A 84 -1.08 1.17 -8.61
CA HIS A 84 -0.43 1.69 -7.41
C HIS A 84 0.19 3.06 -7.70
N THR A 85 -0.40 4.11 -7.12
CA THR A 85 0.00 5.52 -7.36
C THR A 85 1.11 6.00 -6.43
N GLY A 86 1.76 5.12 -5.67
CA GLY A 86 2.75 5.47 -4.65
C GLY A 86 2.11 5.73 -3.28
N GLY A 87 2.65 6.70 -2.53
CA GLY A 87 2.17 7.06 -1.18
C GLY A 87 3.01 6.47 -0.04
N LEU A 88 4.12 5.78 -0.34
CA LEU A 88 4.92 5.03 0.63
C LEU A 88 5.25 5.81 1.92
N PHE A 89 5.51 7.11 1.81
CA PHE A 89 5.82 7.97 2.97
C PHE A 89 4.67 8.11 3.97
N GLY A 90 3.43 7.82 3.58
CA GLY A 90 2.29 7.77 4.51
C GLY A 90 2.41 6.67 5.58
N LEU A 91 3.36 5.74 5.45
CA LEU A 91 3.68 4.77 6.50
C LEU A 91 4.42 5.38 7.70
N TYR A 92 5.14 6.50 7.52
CA TYR A 92 5.88 7.12 8.63
C TYR A 92 4.94 7.56 9.75
N ASP A 93 3.77 8.10 9.40
CA ASP A 93 2.72 8.51 10.36
C ASP A 93 2.05 7.32 11.06
N LYS A 94 2.35 6.09 10.63
CA LYS A 94 1.69 4.85 11.07
C LYS A 94 2.63 3.87 11.74
N VAL A 95 3.90 4.24 11.94
CA VAL A 95 4.92 3.35 12.52
C VAL A 95 4.45 2.74 13.83
N GLU A 96 3.97 3.53 14.79
CA GLU A 96 3.52 3.02 16.09
C GLU A 96 2.37 2.00 15.96
N GLN A 97 1.41 2.27 15.08
CA GLN A 97 0.27 1.37 14.85
C GLN A 97 0.69 0.09 14.12
N MET A 98 1.74 0.16 13.29
CA MET A 98 2.27 -0.97 12.54
C MET A 98 3.22 -1.84 13.36
N THR A 99 3.95 -1.27 14.32
CA THR A 99 4.95 -1.99 15.15
C THR A 99 4.37 -3.24 15.80
N SER A 100 3.14 -3.18 16.31
CA SER A 100 2.46 -4.33 16.91
C SER A 100 2.14 -5.45 15.91
N LEU A 101 2.01 -5.13 14.63
CA LEU A 101 1.67 -6.07 13.56
C LEU A 101 2.90 -6.70 12.90
N VAL A 102 4.01 -5.97 12.86
CA VAL A 102 5.21 -6.37 12.10
C VAL A 102 6.23 -7.17 12.91
N GLY A 103 5.99 -7.39 14.21
CA GLY A 103 6.66 -8.40 15.05
C GLY A 103 8.18 -8.36 15.01
N ASN A 104 8.78 -9.12 14.09
CA ASN A 104 10.23 -9.26 13.94
C ASN A 104 10.87 -8.11 13.12
N TRP A 105 10.07 -7.20 12.57
CA TRP A 105 10.60 -6.09 11.78
C TRP A 105 11.12 -5.02 12.73
N GLN A 106 12.37 -4.64 12.52
CA GLN A 106 13.02 -3.62 13.34
C GLN A 106 13.07 -2.31 12.58
N LYS A 107 12.91 -1.20 13.31
CA LYS A 107 13.20 0.12 12.78
C LYS A 107 14.68 0.17 12.40
N LEU A 108 14.99 0.56 11.16
CA LEU A 108 16.36 0.84 10.77
C LEU A 108 16.79 2.12 11.51
N GLU A 109 17.74 1.99 12.42
CA GLU A 109 18.43 3.15 12.99
C GLU A 109 19.46 3.64 11.98
N ILE A 110 19.21 4.81 11.41
CA ILE A 110 20.17 5.48 10.53
C ILE A 110 20.99 6.40 11.43
N ASP A 111 22.30 6.15 11.48
CA ASP A 111 23.24 7.04 12.16
C ASP A 111 23.27 8.41 11.46
N GLU A 112 22.63 9.40 12.08
CA GLU A 112 22.55 10.76 11.56
C GLU A 112 23.91 11.48 11.58
N SER A 113 24.92 10.92 12.26
CA SER A 113 26.28 11.46 12.27
C SER A 113 27.05 11.23 10.97
N ILE A 114 26.56 10.35 10.09
CA ILE A 114 27.17 10.10 8.78
C ILE A 114 26.79 11.22 7.80
N PRO A 115 27.73 12.09 7.38
CA PRO A 115 27.41 13.20 6.48
C PRO A 115 27.00 12.66 5.10
N ARG A 116 25.95 13.23 4.51
CA ARG A 116 25.67 13.01 3.10
C ARG A 116 26.84 13.53 2.27
N LYS A 117 27.30 12.75 1.29
CA LYS A 117 28.42 13.12 0.40
C LYS A 117 28.23 14.47 -0.31
N ASP A 118 27.00 14.96 -0.45
CA ASP A 118 26.65 16.21 -1.14
C ASP A 118 26.43 17.41 -0.20
N GLY A 119 26.63 17.26 1.11
CA GLY A 119 26.52 18.36 2.08
C GLY A 119 25.10 18.88 2.31
N THR A 120 24.07 18.27 1.73
CA THR A 120 22.68 18.71 1.95
C THR A 120 22.07 18.06 3.20
N GLY A 121 22.11 18.80 4.31
CA GLY A 121 21.35 18.51 5.53
C GLY A 121 19.83 18.63 5.33
N LYS A 122 19.08 17.97 6.24
CA LYS A 122 17.66 17.53 6.17
C LYS A 122 16.65 18.41 5.40
N MET A 123 15.83 17.75 4.56
CA MET A 123 14.56 18.28 4.00
C MET A 123 13.30 17.81 4.74
N PHE A 124 13.44 17.06 5.85
CA PHE A 124 12.31 16.54 6.63
C PHE A 124 12.66 16.54 8.12
#